data_AF-A0A7J7LQW2-F1
#
_entry.id   AF-A0A7J7LQW2-F1
#
_cell.length_a   1.000
_cell.length_b   1.000
_cell.length_c   1.000
_cell.angle_alpha   90.00
_cell.angle_beta   90.00
_cell.angle_gamma   90.00
#
_symmetry.space_group_name_H-M   'P 1'
#
loop_
_entity.id
_entity.type
_entity.pdbx_description
1 polymer ?
#
loop_
_entity_poly.entity_id
_entity_poly.type
_entity_poly.pdbx_seq_one_letter_code
_entity_poly.pdbx_strand_id
1 'polypeptide(L)'
;GILRGSRRDRLLSKFVESEYEKIDRLMELYTRYSDRVKAEIERMDRLEFDGLKMDDKERYNRKLESGLYCLQLIVVILGHIWSSEHPSIRARIELLLRQQKLSKRDVRDVLQVMDVVVHVGL
;
A
#
# COMPACT_ATOMS: atom_id res chain seq x y z
N GLY A 1 -5.02 32.17 -20.27
CA GLY A 1 -4.59 30.84 -20.75
C GLY A 1 -4.52 29.91 -19.55
N ILE A 2 -5.23 28.79 -19.57
CA ILE A 2 -5.27 27.85 -18.44
C ILE A 2 -3.86 27.27 -18.27
N LEU A 3 -3.23 27.55 -17.13
CA LEU A 3 -1.95 27.01 -16.72
C LEU A 3 -2.05 25.48 -16.77
N ARG A 4 -1.57 24.86 -17.86
CA ARG A 4 -1.42 23.41 -17.94
C ARG A 4 -0.30 23.05 -16.96
N GLY A 5 -0.67 22.70 -15.72
CA GLY A 5 0.26 22.23 -14.70
C GLY A 5 1.16 21.11 -15.22
N SER A 6 2.26 20.85 -14.50
CA SER A 6 3.25 19.85 -14.86
C SER A 6 2.61 18.46 -15.08
N ARG A 7 3.31 17.52 -15.73
CA ARG A 7 2.83 16.13 -15.85
C ARG A 7 2.43 15.54 -14.50
N ARG A 8 3.16 15.91 -13.43
CA ARG A 8 2.90 15.52 -12.05
C ARG A 8 1.59 16.11 -11.53
N ASP A 9 1.34 17.40 -11.74
CA ASP A 9 0.11 18.06 -11.25
C ASP A 9 -1.13 17.49 -11.92
N ARG A 10 -1.06 17.19 -13.23
CA ARG A 10 -2.15 16.54 -13.95
C ARG A 10 -2.41 15.11 -13.50
N LEU A 11 -1.38 14.41 -13.03
CA LEU A 11 -1.55 13.08 -12.43
C LEU A 11 -2.23 13.21 -11.06
N LEU A 12 -1.76 14.13 -10.21
CA LEU A 12 -2.33 14.36 -8.89
C LEU A 12 -3.79 14.82 -8.96
N SER A 13 -4.16 15.64 -9.95
CA SER A 13 -5.55 16.07 -10.13
C SER A 13 -6.49 14.88 -10.36
N LYS A 14 -6.02 13.78 -10.98
CA LYS A 14 -6.83 12.55 -11.14
C LYS A 14 -7.21 11.92 -9.80
N PHE A 15 -6.42 12.10 -8.75
CA PHE A 15 -6.73 11.58 -7.42
C PHE A 15 -7.68 12.46 -6.61
N VAL A 16 -7.97 13.69 -7.09
CA VAL A 16 -8.91 14.63 -6.47
C VAL A 16 -10.28 14.62 -7.15
N GLU A 17 -10.35 14.18 -8.41
CA GLU A 17 -11.62 13.97 -9.14
C GLU A 17 -12.59 13.06 -8.38
N SER A 18 -13.90 13.26 -8.60
CA SER A 18 -14.98 12.44 -8.04
C SER A 18 -14.85 12.21 -6.53
N GLU A 19 -14.65 13.29 -5.77
CA GLU A 19 -14.55 13.24 -4.31
C GLU A 19 -13.50 12.26 -3.76
N TYR A 20 -12.36 12.18 -4.45
CA TYR A 20 -11.24 11.29 -4.07
C TYR A 20 -11.53 9.79 -4.20
N GLU A 21 -12.51 9.37 -5.02
CA GLU A 21 -12.82 7.95 -5.33
C GLU A 21 -11.55 7.13 -5.66
N LYS A 22 -10.61 7.78 -6.35
CA LYS A 22 -9.20 7.43 -6.58
C LYS A 22 -8.53 6.74 -5.39
N ILE A 23 -8.49 7.53 -4.32
CA ILE A 23 -7.80 7.25 -3.07
C ILE A 23 -8.60 6.24 -2.26
N ASP A 24 -9.92 6.37 -2.23
CA ASP A 24 -10.80 5.44 -1.52
C ASP A 24 -10.64 4.02 -2.06
N ARG A 25 -10.66 3.87 -3.38
CA ARG A 25 -10.44 2.58 -4.05
C ARG A 25 -9.05 2.03 -3.78
N LEU A 26 -8.03 2.89 -3.75
CA LEU A 26 -6.66 2.47 -3.47
C LEU A 26 -6.50 1.97 -2.03
N MET A 27 -7.16 2.63 -1.07
CA MET A 27 -7.20 2.20 0.32
C MET A 27 -8.00 0.90 0.52
N GLU A 28 -9.13 0.72 -0.17
CA GLU A 28 -9.88 -0.54 -0.14
C GLU A 28 -9.01 -1.72 -0.63
N LEU A 29 -8.31 -1.52 -1.75
CA LEU A 29 -7.40 -2.52 -2.30
C LEU A 29 -6.22 -2.79 -1.36
N TYR A 30 -5.65 -1.75 -0.75
CA TYR A 30 -4.58 -1.88 0.25
C TYR A 30 -5.01 -2.82 1.38
N THR A 31 -6.15 -2.57 2.02
CA THR A 31 -6.66 -3.39 3.12
C THR A 31 -6.86 -4.82 2.67
N ARG A 32 -7.56 -5.02 1.54
CA ARG A 32 -7.88 -6.34 1.02
C ARG A 32 -6.63 -7.18 0.74
N TYR A 33 -5.61 -6.60 0.11
CA TYR A 33 -4.38 -7.35 -0.17
C TYR A 33 -3.52 -7.51 1.08
N SER A 34 -3.51 -6.54 1.98
CA SER A 34 -2.80 -6.64 3.27
C SER A 34 -3.34 -7.80 4.09
N ASP A 35 -4.66 -7.92 4.22
CA ASP A 35 -5.31 -9.01 4.95
C ASP A 35 -5.01 -10.37 4.32
N ARG A 36 -5.02 -10.46 2.99
CA ARG A 36 -4.70 -11.70 2.26
C ARG A 36 -3.25 -12.14 2.47
N VAL A 37 -2.30 -11.22 2.33
CA VAL A 37 -0.87 -11.50 2.51
C VAL A 37 -0.59 -11.88 3.97
N LYS A 38 -1.18 -11.15 4.92
CA LYS A 38 -1.05 -11.45 6.36
C LYS A 38 -1.60 -12.82 6.71
N ALA A 39 -2.79 -13.18 6.22
CA ALA A 39 -3.39 -14.48 6.44
C ALA A 39 -2.54 -15.64 5.88
N GLU A 40 -1.91 -15.44 4.71
CA GLU A 40 -1.02 -16.44 4.14
C GLU A 40 0.29 -16.56 4.94
N ILE A 41 0.87 -15.44 5.41
CA ILE A 41 2.03 -15.47 6.32
C ILE A 41 1.70 -16.26 7.59
N GLU A 42 0.59 -15.95 8.26
CA GLU A 42 0.17 -16.67 9.47
C GLU A 42 -0.08 -18.16 9.20
N ARG A 43 -0.59 -18.51 8.02
CA ARG A 43 -0.77 -19.91 7.60
C ARG A 43 0.56 -20.61 7.42
N MET A 44 1.53 -19.97 6.78
CA MET A 44 2.87 -20.51 6.58
C MET A 44 3.59 -20.71 7.91
N ASP A 45 3.47 -19.77 8.84
CA ASP A 45 4.08 -19.87 10.18
C ASP A 45 3.49 -21.05 10.98
N ARG A 46 2.18 -21.30 10.86
CA ARG A 46 1.54 -22.49 11.45
C ARG A 46 2.07 -23.79 10.84
N LEU A 47 2.22 -23.86 9.53
CA LEU A 47 2.75 -25.06 8.85
C LEU A 47 4.19 -25.35 9.29
N GLU A 48 5.01 -24.31 9.45
CA GLU A 48 6.37 -24.46 9.94
C GLU A 48 6.43 -24.96 11.39
N PHE A 49 5.53 -24.46 12.25
CA PHE A 49 5.37 -24.96 13.62
C PHE A 49 4.97 -26.44 13.66
N ASP A 50 4.14 -26.89 12.72
CA ASP A 50 3.75 -28.30 12.53
C ASP A 50 4.84 -29.16 11.86
N GLY A 51 6.03 -28.61 11.64
CA GLY A 51 7.19 -29.31 11.08
C GLY A 51 7.27 -29.34 9.54
N LEU A 52 6.31 -28.71 8.85
CA LEU A 52 6.31 -28.56 7.39
C LEU A 52 7.14 -27.34 6.97
N LYS A 53 8.46 -27.49 7.01
CA LYS A 53 9.39 -26.43 6.62
C LYS A 53 9.29 -26.14 5.12
N MET A 54 9.22 -24.87 4.79
CA MET A 54 9.29 -24.35 3.44
C MET A 54 10.61 -23.61 3.26
N ASP A 55 11.21 -23.71 2.08
CA ASP A 55 12.35 -22.85 1.75
C ASP A 55 11.91 -21.42 1.43
N ASP A 56 12.86 -20.48 1.41
CA ASP A 56 12.57 -19.06 1.18
C ASP A 56 11.88 -18.78 -0.17
N LYS A 57 12.19 -19.60 -1.19
CA LYS A 57 11.61 -19.45 -2.53
C LYS A 57 10.14 -19.84 -2.53
N GLU A 58 9.80 -20.97 -1.90
CA GLU A 58 8.42 -21.41 -1.72
C GLU A 58 7.64 -20.40 -0.89
N ARG A 59 8.24 -19.89 0.20
CA ARG A 59 7.63 -18.85 1.03
C ARG A 59 7.33 -17.59 0.23
N TYR A 60 8.27 -17.12 -0.59
CA TYR A 60 8.07 -15.94 -1.42
C TYR A 60 6.99 -16.16 -2.49
N ASN A 61 6.98 -17.32 -3.15
CA ASN A 61 5.96 -17.66 -4.15
C ASN A 61 4.55 -17.64 -3.56
N ARG A 62 4.33 -18.21 -2.37
CA ARG A 62 3.01 -18.15 -1.72
C ARG A 62 2.58 -16.73 -1.38
N LYS A 63 3.51 -15.88 -0.94
CA LYS A 63 3.22 -14.44 -0.77
C LYS A 63 2.82 -13.79 -2.09
N LEU A 64 3.50 -14.09 -3.21
CA LEU A 64 3.11 -13.59 -4.53
C LEU A 64 1.70 -14.05 -4.93
N GLU A 65 1.37 -15.33 -4.74
CA GLU A 65 0.03 -15.88 -5.00
C GLU A 65 -1.06 -15.23 -4.14
N SER A 66 -0.73 -14.81 -2.92
CA SER A 66 -1.64 -14.05 -2.05
C SER A 66 -1.83 -12.58 -2.49
N GLY A 67 -1.01 -12.10 -3.44
CA GLY A 67 -1.11 -10.75 -4.01
C GLY A 67 -0.06 -9.76 -3.50
N LEU A 68 1.08 -10.23 -2.99
CA LEU A 68 2.17 -9.38 -2.49
C LEU A 68 2.59 -8.29 -3.48
N TYR A 69 2.75 -8.63 -4.76
CA TYR A 69 3.17 -7.65 -5.77
C TYR A 69 2.14 -6.54 -5.99
N CYS A 70 0.85 -6.88 -5.99
CA CYS A 70 -0.22 -5.88 -6.07
C CYS A 70 -0.18 -4.95 -4.86
N LEU A 71 0.02 -5.51 -3.66
CA LEU A 71 0.14 -4.73 -2.43
C LEU A 71 1.33 -3.77 -2.47
N GLN A 72 2.50 -4.24 -2.93
CA GLN A 72 3.69 -3.41 -3.11
C GLN A 72 3.42 -2.22 -4.05
N LEU A 73 2.79 -2.45 -5.20
CA LEU A 73 2.44 -1.38 -6.14
C LEU A 73 1.48 -0.36 -5.52
N ILE A 74 0.45 -0.84 -4.82
CA ILE A 74 -0.53 0.03 -4.14
C ILE A 74 0.18 0.92 -3.12
N VAL A 75 1.05 0.33 -2.31
CA VAL A 75 1.81 1.01 -1.27
C VAL A 75 2.77 2.05 -1.86
N VAL A 76 3.43 1.75 -2.97
CA VAL A 76 4.27 2.72 -3.69
C VAL A 76 3.45 3.91 -4.20
N ILE A 77 2.29 3.65 -4.82
CA ILE A 77 1.40 4.72 -5.28
C ILE A 77 0.94 5.58 -4.11
N LEU A 78 0.43 4.94 -3.02
CA LEU A 78 0.00 5.63 -1.79
C LEU A 78 1.13 6.49 -1.21
N GLY A 79 2.34 5.94 -1.08
CA GLY A 79 3.50 6.67 -0.57
C GLY A 79 3.84 7.89 -1.42
N HIS A 80 3.81 7.77 -2.75
CA HIS A 80 4.08 8.89 -3.65
C HIS A 80 3.03 10.00 -3.57
N ILE A 81 1.74 9.65 -3.54
CA ILE A 81 0.67 10.67 -3.46
C ILE A 81 0.56 11.27 -2.05
N TRP A 82 0.85 10.51 -1.00
CA TRP A 82 0.90 11.02 0.38
C TRP A 82 2.05 12.01 0.57
N SER A 83 3.21 11.69 0.02
CA SER A 83 4.41 12.55 0.05
C SER A 83 4.33 13.71 -0.94
N SER A 84 3.20 13.88 -1.64
CA SER A 84 3.00 15.05 -2.50
C SER A 84 2.81 16.34 -1.69
N GLU A 85 3.06 17.47 -2.32
CA GLU A 85 2.79 18.80 -1.77
C GLU A 85 1.30 19.19 -1.87
N HIS A 86 0.39 18.22 -1.91
CA HIS A 86 -1.05 18.43 -2.01
C HIS A 86 -1.74 18.14 -0.67
N PRO A 87 -2.04 19.15 0.18
CA PRO A 87 -2.51 18.94 1.55
C PRO A 87 -3.82 18.15 1.64
N SER A 88 -4.73 18.34 0.68
CA SER A 88 -6.03 17.65 0.71
C SER A 88 -5.94 16.14 0.40
N ILE A 89 -5.02 15.72 -0.48
CA ILE A 89 -4.76 14.31 -0.76
C ILE A 89 -4.21 13.64 0.50
N ARG A 90 -3.23 14.29 1.14
CA ARG A 90 -2.66 13.84 2.41
C ARG A 90 -3.74 13.70 3.49
N ALA A 91 -4.57 14.71 3.67
CA ALA A 91 -5.65 14.69 4.64
C ALA A 91 -6.66 13.56 4.37
N ARG A 92 -6.99 13.28 3.10
CA ARG A 92 -7.89 12.17 2.74
C ARG A 92 -7.28 10.81 3.11
N ILE A 93 -6.01 10.58 2.78
CA ILE A 93 -5.31 9.33 3.11
C ILE A 93 -5.26 9.13 4.63
N GLU A 94 -4.90 10.17 5.38
CA GLU A 94 -4.84 10.12 6.84
C GLU A 94 -6.21 9.86 7.48
N LEU A 95 -7.29 10.42 6.91
CA LEU A 95 -8.66 10.13 7.34
C LEU A 95 -9.00 8.65 7.16
N LEU A 96 -8.72 8.08 5.97
CA LEU A 96 -9.02 6.68 5.65
C LEU A 96 -8.20 5.72 6.53
N LEU A 97 -6.93 6.03 6.78
CA LEU A 97 -6.09 5.24 7.69
C LEU A 97 -6.70 5.21 9.11
N ARG A 98 -7.11 6.37 9.64
CA ARG A 98 -7.75 6.45 10.96
C ARG A 98 -9.05 5.66 11.02
N GLN A 99 -9.87 5.69 9.97
CA GLN A 99 -11.11 4.91 9.91
C GLN A 99 -10.86 3.40 9.98
N GLN A 100 -9.72 2.95 9.46
CA GLN A 100 -9.29 1.55 9.55
C GLN A 100 -8.47 1.22 10.80
N LYS A 101 -8.37 2.16 11.76
CA LYS A 101 -7.51 2.04 12.95
C LYS A 101 -6.03 1.81 12.61
N LEU A 102 -5.61 2.26 11.44
CA LEU A 102 -4.23 2.22 10.98
C LEU A 102 -3.56 3.57 11.22
N SER A 103 -2.25 3.53 11.41
CA SER A 103 -1.39 4.68 11.60
C SER A 103 -0.36 4.79 10.47
N LYS A 104 0.34 5.92 10.42
CA LYS A 104 1.49 6.10 9.52
C LYS A 104 2.59 5.05 9.75
N ARG A 105 2.70 4.53 10.99
CA ARG A 105 3.65 3.49 11.33
C ARG A 105 3.30 2.18 10.64
N ASP A 106 2.03 1.78 10.64
CA ASP A 106 1.60 0.53 10.00
C ASP A 106 1.89 0.53 8.49
N VAL A 107 1.69 1.67 7.82
CA VAL A 107 2.01 1.82 6.40
C VAL A 107 3.53 1.76 6.16
N ARG A 108 4.33 2.34 7.07
CA ARG A 108 5.81 2.27 7.01
C ARG A 108 6.31 0.85 7.29
N ASP A 109 5.71 0.15 8.23
CA ASP A 109 6.11 -1.22 8.58
C ASP A 109 5.79 -2.16 7.41
N VAL A 110 4.66 -1.97 6.73
CA VAL A 110 4.36 -2.66 5.45
C VAL A 110 5.39 -2.32 4.38
N LEU A 111 5.79 -1.05 4.24
CA LEU A 111 6.85 -0.63 3.31
C LEU A 111 8.20 -1.31 3.62
N GLN A 112 8.56 -1.45 4.89
CA GLN A 112 9.83 -2.05 5.34
C GLN A 112 9.83 -3.57 5.21
N VAL A 113 8.73 -4.24 5.55
CA VAL A 113 8.56 -5.70 5.41
C VAL A 113 8.58 -6.14 3.95
N MET A 114 8.32 -5.23 3.01
CA MET A 114 8.19 -5.53 1.59
C MET A 114 9.47 -5.30 0.76
N ASP A 115 10.61 -4.98 1.38
CA ASP A 115 11.87 -4.63 0.69
C ASP A 115 11.71 -3.58 -0.41
N VAL A 116 10.66 -2.75 -0.33
CA VAL A 116 10.51 -1.58 -1.19
C VAL A 116 11.53 -0.58 -0.70
N VAL A 117 12.70 -0.56 -1.33
CA VAL A 117 13.77 0.41 -1.06
C VAL A 117 13.12 1.80 -0.97
N VAL A 118 13.16 2.36 0.24
CA VAL A 118 12.53 3.62 0.63
C VAL A 118 13.24 4.76 -0.11
N HIS A 119 12.89 4.98 -1.37
CA HIS A 119 13.13 6.23 -2.11
C HIS A 119 11.93 7.19 -1.96
N VAL A 120 11.03 6.88 -1.04
CA VAL A 120 9.92 7.75 -0.67
C VAL A 120 10.18 8.14 0.78
N GLY A 121 10.77 9.32 1.00
CA GLY A 121 11.19 9.81 2.33
C GLY A 121 10.02 10.07 3.27
N LEU A 122 9.39 9.00 3.78
CA LEU A 122 8.27 8.98 4.70
C LEU A 122 8.69 8.98 6.16
#